data_AF-A0A1C3JW48-F1
#
_entry.id   AF-A0A1C3JW48-F1
#
_cell.length_a   1.000
_cell.length_b   1.000
_cell.length_c   1.000
_cell.angle_alpha   90.00
_cell.angle_beta   90.00
_cell.angle_gamma   90.00
#
_symmetry.space_group_name_H-M   'P 1'
#
loop_
_entity.id
_entity.type
_entity.pdbx_description
1 polymer ?
#
loop_
_entity_poly.entity_id
_entity_poly.type
_entity_poly.pdbx_seq_one_letter_code
_entity_poly.pdbx_strand_id
1 'polypeptide(L)'
;MDAFRKRLQKAFSAAMPYASWAIGIALCLAAVIVAVAYLPDTIKQADLSSHIALVTQVLSVLVGFAFVGATLYLSSYGISDKVSGLLKGITEYANKLKSDYLDRDSEHRKLSNTGFIETSFSRTGISRLKFNDPNVEGYSNFYVYRPYWDGVWYQVYDSPFSKEQKSDEQLAAIQALHETVVCAAKIFGIIFELRTHKLNLISLKSGSQGSKVFIKRFEAFVSDFQSLKKGITPDQMKSSDASMLVRMALNSEHYMYEELNEYAEEVSWDPYEVTYFEVIVNEYFIWLTYLLLHVGHLRFAILESRAPGLLTRISDATKEKYNVSSLMETKKTAFELRKEAISAFGVNKRYKEIRVGAIPGVGSGVITLLVIVLFWPLSSALTEPLHIKFLFGLLFGLGILGIIKSGEFVVLMLIGTMNRINRSPMGSHG
;
A
#
# COMPACT_ATOMS: atom_id res chain seq x y z
N MET A 1 -9.88 23.09 4.23
CA MET A 1 -11.10 22.60 3.54
C MET A 1 -10.92 21.23 2.88
N ASP A 2 -9.80 20.94 2.21
CA ASP A 2 -9.62 19.65 1.51
C ASP A 2 -9.51 18.42 2.42
N ALA A 3 -8.97 18.54 3.63
CA ALA A 3 -8.94 17.44 4.60
C ALA A 3 -10.35 17.08 5.11
N PHE A 4 -11.22 18.09 5.29
CA PHE A 4 -12.62 17.90 5.66
C PHE A 4 -13.41 17.28 4.51
N ARG A 5 -13.18 17.75 3.26
CA ARG A 5 -13.77 17.19 2.04
C ARG A 5 -13.36 15.73 1.82
N LYS A 6 -12.07 15.39 1.99
CA LYS A 6 -11.57 14.00 1.93
C LYS A 6 -12.13 13.13 3.05
N ARG A 7 -12.30 13.66 4.28
CA ARG A 7 -12.93 12.92 5.40
C ARG A 7 -14.42 12.68 5.15
N LEU A 8 -15.16 13.67 4.64
CA LEU A 8 -16.55 13.53 4.23
C LEU A 8 -16.71 12.56 3.07
N GLN A 9 -15.84 12.62 2.06
CA GLN A 9 -15.86 11.71 0.92
C GLN A 9 -15.53 10.27 1.34
N LYS A 10 -14.63 10.09 2.31
CA LYS A 10 -14.29 8.79 2.90
C LYS A 10 -15.42 8.25 3.80
N ALA A 11 -16.10 9.13 4.55
CA ALA A 11 -17.26 8.77 5.36
C ALA A 11 -18.49 8.43 4.49
N PHE A 12 -18.74 9.21 3.43
CA PHE A 12 -19.77 8.91 2.43
C PHE A 12 -19.46 7.60 1.70
N SER A 13 -18.22 7.36 1.25
CA SER A 13 -17.87 6.09 0.60
C SER A 13 -17.99 4.88 1.54
N ALA A 14 -17.78 5.08 2.84
CA ALA A 14 -17.93 4.03 3.85
C ALA A 14 -19.39 3.78 4.24
N ALA A 15 -20.24 4.83 4.23
CA ALA A 15 -21.65 4.75 4.61
C ALA A 15 -22.58 4.40 3.44
N MET A 16 -22.20 4.70 2.19
CA MET A 16 -23.02 4.48 1.00
C MET A 16 -23.46 3.01 0.81
N PRO A 17 -22.63 1.98 1.06
CA PRO A 17 -23.07 0.59 0.96
C PRO A 17 -24.19 0.26 1.96
N TYR A 18 -24.07 0.77 3.20
CA TYR A 18 -25.06 0.56 4.25
C TYR A 18 -26.33 1.39 4.01
N ALA A 19 -26.19 2.60 3.48
CA ALA A 19 -27.31 3.45 3.11
C ALA A 19 -28.13 2.81 1.97
N SER A 20 -27.50 2.23 0.95
CA SER A 20 -28.25 1.57 -0.12
C SER A 20 -28.89 0.26 0.32
N TRP A 21 -28.30 -0.46 1.28
CA TRP A 21 -28.98 -1.59 1.94
C TRP A 21 -30.19 -1.12 2.76
N ALA A 22 -30.05 -0.06 3.56
CA ALA A 22 -31.15 0.49 4.35
C ALA A 22 -32.30 1.01 3.48
N ILE A 23 -31.99 1.72 2.39
CA ILE A 23 -32.99 2.18 1.40
C ILE A 23 -33.69 0.98 0.76
N GLY A 24 -32.93 -0.02 0.33
CA GLY A 24 -33.52 -1.21 -0.28
C GLY A 24 -34.42 -2.00 0.69
N ILE A 25 -34.03 -2.14 1.96
CA ILE A 25 -34.87 -2.75 3.00
C ILE A 25 -36.12 -1.92 3.27
N ALA A 26 -36.00 -0.59 3.34
CA ALA A 26 -37.14 0.30 3.52
C ALA A 26 -38.13 0.20 2.35
N LEU A 27 -37.63 0.08 1.12
CA LEU A 27 -38.45 -0.15 -0.08
C LEU A 27 -39.13 -1.51 -0.07
N CYS A 28 -38.45 -2.57 0.38
CA CYS A 28 -39.06 -3.89 0.63
C CYS A 28 -40.24 -3.77 1.60
N LEU A 29 -40.01 -3.15 2.77
CA LEU A 29 -41.04 -3.01 3.80
C LEU A 29 -42.20 -2.14 3.30
N ALA A 30 -41.92 -1.05 2.60
CA ALA A 30 -42.94 -0.22 1.98
C ALA A 30 -43.77 -1.00 0.96
N ALA A 31 -43.15 -1.84 0.11
CA ALA A 31 -43.86 -2.68 -0.85
C ALA A 31 -44.81 -3.68 -0.16
N VAL A 32 -44.37 -4.29 0.94
CA VAL A 32 -45.22 -5.19 1.75
C VAL A 32 -46.38 -4.42 2.37
N ILE A 33 -46.12 -3.28 3.01
CA ILE A 33 -47.16 -2.44 3.65
C ILE A 33 -48.18 -1.99 2.61
N VAL A 34 -47.71 -1.51 1.45
CA VAL A 34 -48.59 -1.06 0.37
C VAL A 34 -49.43 -2.20 -0.17
N ALA A 35 -48.82 -3.37 -0.41
CA ALA A 35 -49.52 -4.54 -0.91
C ALA A 35 -50.61 -5.03 0.05
N VAL A 36 -50.30 -5.10 1.36
CA VAL A 36 -51.26 -5.59 2.36
C VAL A 36 -52.36 -4.57 2.64
N ALA A 37 -52.04 -3.28 2.76
CA ALA A 37 -53.00 -2.27 3.18
C ALA A 37 -53.85 -1.70 2.04
N TYR A 38 -53.37 -1.71 0.78
CA TYR A 38 -54.01 -0.98 -0.31
C TYR A 38 -54.43 -1.84 -1.51
N LEU A 39 -53.96 -3.09 -1.66
CA LEU A 39 -54.51 -3.97 -2.68
C LEU A 39 -55.90 -4.44 -2.26
N PRO A 40 -56.90 -4.47 -3.16
CA PRO A 40 -58.23 -4.97 -2.84
C PRO A 40 -58.21 -6.49 -2.58
N ASP A 41 -59.06 -6.98 -1.65
CA ASP A 41 -59.18 -8.42 -1.35
C ASP A 41 -59.70 -9.25 -2.52
N THR A 42 -60.28 -8.61 -3.52
CA THR A 42 -60.77 -9.24 -4.75
C THR A 42 -59.70 -9.45 -5.81
N ILE A 43 -58.45 -9.04 -5.56
CA ILE A 43 -57.38 -9.11 -6.56
C ILE A 43 -57.01 -10.55 -6.87
N LYS A 44 -56.87 -10.88 -8.15
CA LYS A 44 -56.50 -12.23 -8.58
C LYS A 44 -54.99 -12.33 -8.75
N GLN A 45 -54.44 -13.51 -8.48
CA GLN A 45 -53.02 -13.80 -8.69
C GLN A 45 -52.57 -13.49 -10.14
N ALA A 46 -53.45 -13.72 -11.12
CA ALA A 46 -53.21 -13.41 -12.52
C ALA A 46 -52.89 -11.91 -12.76
N ASP A 47 -53.54 -11.02 -12.01
CA ASP A 47 -53.37 -9.57 -12.13
C ASP A 47 -51.99 -9.11 -11.60
N LEU A 48 -51.45 -9.83 -10.61
CA LEU A 48 -50.15 -9.56 -9.99
C LEU A 48 -48.97 -10.22 -10.72
N SER A 49 -49.25 -11.28 -11.48
CA SER A 49 -48.23 -12.09 -12.14
C SER A 49 -47.45 -11.32 -13.20
N SER A 50 -48.09 -10.35 -13.87
CA SER A 50 -47.44 -9.45 -14.84
C SER A 50 -46.35 -8.59 -14.18
N HIS A 51 -46.58 -8.13 -12.95
CA HIS A 51 -45.64 -7.29 -12.20
C HIS A 51 -44.44 -8.09 -11.69
N ILE A 52 -44.68 -9.31 -11.18
CA ILE A 52 -43.60 -10.23 -10.81
C ILE A 52 -42.79 -10.63 -12.03
N ALA A 53 -43.44 -10.91 -13.17
CA ALA A 53 -42.75 -11.22 -14.41
C ALA A 53 -41.86 -10.06 -14.87
N LEU A 54 -42.36 -8.81 -14.83
CA LEU A 54 -41.58 -7.63 -15.18
C LEU A 54 -40.34 -7.46 -14.30
N VAL A 55 -40.50 -7.54 -12.98
CA VAL A 55 -39.38 -7.42 -12.03
C VAL A 55 -38.35 -8.53 -12.25
N THR A 56 -38.81 -9.75 -12.47
CA THR A 56 -37.95 -10.90 -12.76
C THR A 56 -37.17 -10.68 -14.06
N GLN A 57 -37.81 -10.17 -15.12
CA GLN A 57 -37.16 -9.87 -16.40
C GLN A 57 -36.08 -8.79 -16.25
N VAL A 58 -36.41 -7.66 -15.63
CA VAL A 58 -35.47 -6.55 -15.41
C VAL A 58 -34.27 -7.01 -14.58
N LEU A 59 -34.54 -7.73 -13.47
CA LEU A 59 -33.49 -8.26 -12.62
C LEU A 59 -32.61 -9.27 -13.36
N SER A 60 -33.20 -10.17 -14.15
CA SER A 60 -32.45 -11.16 -14.94
C SER A 60 -31.53 -10.50 -15.96
N VAL A 61 -31.98 -9.44 -16.64
CA VAL A 61 -31.15 -8.67 -17.57
C VAL A 61 -29.98 -8.01 -16.84
N LEU A 62 -30.24 -7.36 -15.70
CA LEU A 62 -29.20 -6.70 -14.91
C LEU A 62 -28.17 -7.68 -14.35
N VAL A 63 -28.63 -8.80 -13.79
CA VAL A 63 -27.76 -9.88 -13.29
C VAL A 63 -26.96 -10.50 -14.42
N GLY A 64 -27.59 -10.75 -15.58
CA GLY A 64 -26.92 -11.28 -16.77
C GLY A 64 -25.81 -10.34 -17.25
N PHE A 65 -26.11 -9.04 -17.38
CA PHE A 65 -25.10 -8.04 -17.75
C PHE A 65 -23.99 -7.93 -16.71
N ALA A 66 -24.35 -7.92 -15.41
CA ALA A 66 -23.40 -7.90 -14.31
C ALA A 66 -22.48 -9.12 -14.30
N PHE A 67 -23.03 -10.31 -14.53
CA PHE A 67 -22.30 -11.57 -14.55
C PHE A 67 -21.38 -11.67 -15.77
N VAL A 68 -21.85 -11.32 -16.97
CA VAL A 68 -21.03 -11.27 -18.17
C VAL A 68 -19.92 -10.24 -18.01
N GLY A 69 -20.24 -9.05 -17.51
CA GLY A 69 -19.26 -8.00 -17.23
C GLY A 69 -18.20 -8.46 -16.24
N ALA A 70 -18.59 -8.99 -15.08
CA ALA A 70 -17.66 -9.53 -14.09
C ALA A 70 -16.80 -10.65 -14.68
N THR A 71 -17.39 -11.58 -15.42
CA THR A 71 -16.69 -12.69 -16.06
C THR A 71 -15.69 -12.20 -17.11
N LEU A 72 -16.06 -11.28 -17.99
CA LEU A 72 -15.15 -10.70 -19.00
C LEU A 72 -13.99 -9.93 -18.35
N TYR A 73 -14.28 -9.16 -17.30
CA TYR A 73 -13.24 -8.47 -16.55
C TYR A 73 -12.28 -9.48 -15.91
N LEU A 74 -12.80 -10.49 -15.22
CA LEU A 74 -11.99 -11.50 -14.54
C LEU A 74 -11.26 -12.44 -15.51
N SER A 75 -11.82 -12.75 -16.68
CA SER A 75 -11.20 -13.63 -17.69
C SER A 75 -10.13 -12.93 -18.54
N SER A 76 -10.23 -11.61 -18.72
CA SER A 76 -9.15 -10.80 -19.31
C SER A 76 -7.87 -10.76 -18.47
N TYR A 77 -7.89 -11.35 -17.27
CA TYR A 77 -6.80 -11.37 -16.32
C TYR A 77 -5.82 -12.53 -16.61
N GLY A 78 -4.89 -12.30 -17.54
CA GLY A 78 -3.70 -13.14 -17.75
C GLY A 78 -2.45 -12.51 -17.11
N ILE A 79 -2.46 -12.25 -15.80
CA ILE A 79 -1.46 -11.41 -15.11
C ILE A 79 -0.45 -12.19 -14.24
N SER A 80 -0.59 -13.53 -14.13
CA SER A 80 0.39 -14.37 -13.39
C SER A 80 1.83 -14.13 -13.87
N ASP A 81 2.04 -14.06 -15.19
CA ASP A 81 3.37 -13.90 -15.79
C ASP A 81 3.97 -12.49 -15.56
N LYS A 82 3.11 -11.45 -15.48
CA LYS A 82 3.58 -10.07 -15.21
C LYS A 82 3.95 -9.86 -13.75
N VAL A 83 3.20 -10.48 -12.84
CA VAL A 83 3.48 -10.43 -11.40
C VAL A 83 4.74 -11.23 -11.08
N SER A 84 4.88 -12.45 -11.63
CA SER A 84 6.11 -13.24 -11.42
C SER A 84 7.35 -12.55 -12.03
N GLY A 85 7.21 -11.90 -13.19
CA GLY A 85 8.28 -11.12 -13.80
C GLY A 85 8.74 -9.93 -12.95
N LEU A 86 7.79 -9.21 -12.35
CA LEU A 86 8.10 -8.07 -11.48
C LEU A 86 8.77 -8.49 -10.18
N LEU A 87 8.23 -9.52 -9.51
CA LEU A 87 8.82 -10.08 -8.30
C LEU A 87 10.24 -10.60 -8.58
N LYS A 88 10.45 -11.28 -9.70
CA LYS A 88 11.77 -11.72 -10.14
C LYS A 88 12.73 -10.53 -10.32
N GLY A 89 12.29 -9.46 -10.99
CA GLY A 89 13.11 -8.25 -11.16
C GLY A 89 13.49 -7.59 -9.84
N ILE A 90 12.57 -7.54 -8.88
CA ILE A 90 12.85 -7.05 -7.51
C ILE A 90 13.84 -7.98 -6.80
N THR A 91 13.70 -9.30 -6.93
CA THR A 91 14.62 -10.28 -6.34
C THR A 91 16.01 -10.20 -6.94
N GLU A 92 16.15 -10.04 -8.25
CA GLU A 92 17.43 -9.83 -8.91
C GLU A 92 18.12 -8.55 -8.44
N TYR A 93 17.35 -7.44 -8.35
CA TYR A 93 17.82 -6.19 -7.79
C TYR A 93 18.33 -6.37 -6.35
N ALA A 94 17.51 -7.02 -5.51
CA ALA A 94 17.82 -7.24 -4.12
C ALA A 94 19.08 -8.10 -3.98
N ASN A 95 19.19 -9.19 -4.74
CA ASN A 95 20.37 -10.07 -4.70
C ASN A 95 21.64 -9.33 -5.12
N LYS A 96 21.57 -8.45 -6.13
CA LYS A 96 22.69 -7.59 -6.51
C LYS A 96 23.09 -6.65 -5.38
N LEU A 97 22.13 -5.96 -4.76
CA LEU A 97 22.38 -5.08 -3.60
C LEU A 97 23.05 -5.84 -2.45
N LYS A 98 22.61 -7.08 -2.20
CA LYS A 98 23.15 -7.95 -1.16
C LYS A 98 24.60 -8.33 -1.44
N SER A 99 24.85 -8.88 -2.63
CA SER A 99 26.17 -9.38 -3.03
C SER A 99 27.21 -8.26 -3.06
N ASP A 100 26.83 -7.09 -3.58
CA ASP A 100 27.77 -5.99 -3.78
C ASP A 100 28.06 -5.23 -2.46
N TYR A 101 27.08 -5.08 -1.55
CA TYR A 101 27.19 -4.12 -0.42
C TYR A 101 26.89 -4.69 0.98
N LEU A 102 26.17 -5.81 1.11
CA LEU A 102 25.69 -6.31 2.41
C LEU A 102 26.42 -7.60 2.84
N ASP A 103 26.82 -8.44 1.89
CA ASP A 103 27.45 -9.74 2.17
C ASP A 103 28.83 -9.61 2.82
N ARG A 104 29.16 -10.58 3.67
CA ARG A 104 30.30 -10.46 4.59
C ARG A 104 31.67 -10.68 3.96
N ASP A 105 31.69 -11.33 2.80
CA ASP A 105 32.89 -11.84 2.14
C ASP A 105 33.29 -11.03 0.91
N SER A 106 32.52 -9.99 0.55
CA SER A 106 32.90 -9.13 -0.56
C SER A 106 34.12 -8.27 -0.15
N GLU A 107 35.06 -8.09 -1.08
CA GLU A 107 36.22 -7.20 -0.88
C GLU A 107 35.82 -5.72 -0.62
N HIS A 108 34.53 -5.42 -0.72
CA HIS A 108 33.92 -4.12 -0.50
C HIS A 108 33.63 -3.94 1.00
N ARG A 109 34.51 -3.19 1.65
CA ARG A 109 34.54 -2.89 3.09
C ARG A 109 33.16 -2.50 3.66
N LYS A 110 32.45 -3.47 4.29
CA LYS A 110 31.17 -3.37 5.03
C LYS A 110 30.75 -1.97 5.49
N LEU A 111 29.88 -1.32 4.72
CA LEU A 111 29.13 -0.14 5.15
C LEU A 111 28.18 -0.48 6.30
N SER A 112 27.73 -1.75 6.39
CA SER A 112 26.90 -2.29 7.47
C SER A 112 27.64 -2.59 8.79
N ASN A 113 28.94 -2.25 8.90
CA ASN A 113 29.70 -2.53 10.11
C ASN A 113 29.16 -1.75 11.32
N THR A 114 28.56 -2.46 12.27
CA THR A 114 27.95 -1.88 13.48
C THR A 114 28.92 -1.10 14.35
N GLY A 115 30.17 -1.57 14.47
CA GLY A 115 31.21 -0.88 15.23
C GLY A 115 31.64 0.43 14.57
N PHE A 116 31.66 0.48 13.24
CA PHE A 116 31.89 1.73 12.51
C PHE A 116 30.76 2.74 12.75
N ILE A 117 29.50 2.32 12.72
CA ILE A 117 28.35 3.21 12.95
C ILE A 117 28.41 3.80 14.37
N GLU A 118 28.56 2.98 15.40
CA GLU A 118 28.66 3.47 16.79
C GLU A 118 29.82 4.43 17.00
N THR A 119 30.97 4.09 16.42
CA THR A 119 32.17 4.93 16.47
C THR A 119 31.96 6.24 15.71
N SER A 120 31.21 6.22 14.61
CA SER A 120 30.92 7.41 13.80
C SER A 120 30.06 8.40 14.56
N PHE A 121 28.98 7.94 15.18
CA PHE A 121 28.10 8.77 15.99
C PHE A 121 28.83 9.39 17.20
N SER A 122 29.62 8.60 17.93
CA SER A 122 30.39 9.12 19.08
C SER A 122 31.47 10.13 18.67
N ARG A 123 32.12 9.97 17.51
CA ARG A 123 33.19 10.85 17.05
C ARG A 123 32.75 12.24 16.60
N THR A 124 31.49 12.41 16.22
CA THR A 124 30.97 13.74 15.86
C THR A 124 30.82 14.68 17.05
N GLY A 125 30.92 14.17 18.29
CA GLY A 125 30.77 14.97 19.50
C GLY A 125 29.36 15.52 19.72
N ILE A 126 28.38 15.10 18.91
CA ILE A 126 26.97 15.47 19.07
C ILE A 126 26.29 14.51 20.04
N SER A 127 25.75 15.06 21.12
CA SER A 127 24.98 14.29 22.10
C SER A 127 23.52 14.07 21.66
N ARG A 128 22.92 15.04 20.96
CA ARG A 128 21.56 15.00 20.44
C ARG A 128 21.44 15.61 19.05
N LEU A 129 20.82 14.88 18.15
CA LEU A 129 20.45 15.35 16.82
C LEU A 129 19.10 16.06 16.90
N LYS A 130 18.95 17.15 16.13
CA LYS A 130 17.71 17.90 16.03
C LYS A 130 17.12 17.70 14.63
N PHE A 131 15.88 17.26 14.60
CA PHE A 131 15.08 17.09 13.41
C PHE A 131 13.91 18.07 13.50
N ASN A 132 13.49 18.62 12.37
CA ASN A 132 12.22 19.33 12.27
C ASN A 132 11.35 18.49 11.33
N ASP A 133 10.05 18.35 11.64
CA ASP A 133 9.12 17.70 10.72
C ASP A 133 9.08 18.49 9.40
N PRO A 134 9.52 17.90 8.26
CA PRO A 134 9.57 18.60 6.98
C PRO A 134 8.17 18.97 6.45
N ASN A 135 7.10 18.46 7.05
CA ASN A 135 5.72 18.70 6.62
C ASN A 135 5.00 19.82 7.40
N VAL A 136 5.67 20.47 8.37
CA VAL A 136 5.07 21.55 9.15
C VAL A 136 5.48 22.91 8.55
N GLU A 137 4.50 23.63 8.00
CA GLU A 137 4.69 25.00 7.51
C GLU A 137 5.08 25.93 8.67
N GLY A 138 6.13 26.74 8.48
CA GLY A 138 6.54 27.79 9.44
C GLY A 138 7.88 27.57 10.15
N TYR A 139 8.60 26.47 9.88
CA TYR A 139 9.97 26.26 10.35
C TYR A 139 10.99 26.46 9.23
N SER A 140 12.18 26.95 9.58
CA SER A 140 13.38 26.87 8.74
C SER A 140 13.70 25.38 8.51
N ASN A 141 13.35 24.86 7.33
CA ASN A 141 13.41 23.44 7.03
C ASN A 141 14.86 23.02 6.75
N PHE A 142 15.56 22.47 7.75
CA PHE A 142 16.92 21.93 7.58
C PHE A 142 17.01 20.76 6.59
N TYR A 143 15.88 20.25 6.09
CA TYR A 143 15.83 19.10 5.22
C TYR A 143 15.05 19.38 3.95
N VAL A 144 15.59 18.98 2.80
CA VAL A 144 14.87 18.90 1.54
C VAL A 144 14.58 17.44 1.23
N TYR A 145 13.30 17.09 1.16
CA TYR A 145 12.85 15.72 0.95
C TYR A 145 12.57 15.49 -0.54
N ARG A 146 13.45 14.75 -1.23
CA ARG A 146 13.36 14.43 -2.67
C ARG A 146 13.53 12.93 -2.93
N PRO A 147 12.62 12.09 -2.37
CA PRO A 147 12.79 10.63 -2.34
C PRO A 147 12.82 9.99 -3.74
N TYR A 148 12.23 10.63 -4.74
CA TYR A 148 12.18 10.15 -6.12
C TYR A 148 13.29 10.71 -7.02
N TRP A 149 14.21 11.50 -6.46
CA TRP A 149 15.28 12.16 -7.21
C TRP A 149 16.62 11.74 -6.62
N ASP A 150 17.00 12.29 -5.48
CA ASP A 150 18.33 12.14 -4.87
C ASP A 150 18.29 11.93 -3.35
N GLY A 151 17.11 11.66 -2.78
CA GLY A 151 16.96 11.24 -1.39
C GLY A 151 16.65 12.41 -0.47
N VAL A 152 17.33 12.46 0.67
CA VAL A 152 17.15 13.51 1.68
C VAL A 152 18.41 14.36 1.72
N TRP A 153 18.23 15.67 1.73
CA TRP A 153 19.32 16.63 1.77
C TRP A 153 19.26 17.45 3.03
N TYR A 154 20.41 17.65 3.66
CA TYR A 154 20.57 18.57 4.77
C TYR A 154 20.99 19.97 4.30
N GLN A 155 20.21 20.99 4.66
CA GLN A 155 20.54 22.39 4.43
C GLN A 155 21.49 22.89 5.53
N VAL A 156 22.79 22.73 5.29
CA VAL A 156 23.84 23.09 6.27
C VAL A 156 23.75 24.55 6.73
N TYR A 157 23.46 25.48 5.83
CA TYR A 157 23.39 26.91 6.15
C TYR A 157 22.25 27.27 7.11
N ASP A 158 21.15 26.54 7.07
CA ASP A 158 20.01 26.75 7.98
C ASP A 158 20.16 25.97 9.29
N SER A 159 21.09 25.01 9.35
CA SER A 159 21.33 24.13 10.50
C SER A 159 21.55 24.89 11.83
N PRO A 160 21.05 24.37 12.97
CA PRO A 160 21.43 24.89 14.28
C PRO A 160 22.92 24.68 14.60
N PHE A 161 23.58 23.70 13.96
CA PHE A 161 24.99 23.39 14.18
C PHE A 161 25.93 24.33 13.41
N SER A 162 25.46 25.00 12.35
CA SER A 162 26.25 26.01 11.62
C SER A 162 26.64 27.19 12.52
N LYS A 163 25.77 27.54 13.47
CA LYS A 163 25.97 28.61 14.45
C LYS A 163 26.97 28.26 15.54
N GLU A 164 27.33 26.98 15.69
CA GLU A 164 28.26 26.48 16.71
C GLU A 164 29.75 26.54 16.28
N GLN A 165 30.09 27.32 15.24
CA GLN A 165 31.46 27.47 14.71
C GLN A 165 32.17 26.12 14.43
N LYS A 166 31.42 25.14 13.91
CA LYS A 166 31.98 23.86 13.45
C LYS A 166 32.76 24.08 12.14
N SER A 167 33.81 23.29 11.92
CA SER A 167 34.51 23.30 10.63
C SER A 167 33.60 22.74 9.52
N ASP A 168 33.89 23.07 8.26
CA ASP A 168 33.11 22.60 7.12
C ASP A 168 33.10 21.05 7.03
N GLU A 169 34.22 20.40 7.36
CA GLU A 169 34.32 18.94 7.40
C GLU A 169 33.46 18.34 8.51
N GLN A 170 33.40 19.00 9.67
CA GLN A 170 32.50 18.59 10.74
C GLN A 170 31.03 18.77 10.31
N LEU A 171 30.67 19.89 9.69
CA LEU A 171 29.32 20.12 9.19
C LEU A 171 28.91 19.07 8.14
N ALA A 172 29.84 18.65 7.26
CA ALA A 172 29.60 17.57 6.32
C ALA A 172 29.33 16.22 7.01
N ALA A 173 30.06 15.91 8.10
CA ALA A 173 29.80 14.70 8.89
C ALA A 173 28.44 14.76 9.60
N ILE A 174 28.06 15.94 10.09
CA ILE A 174 26.76 16.19 10.74
C ILE A 174 25.62 16.04 9.72
N GLN A 175 25.78 16.58 8.52
CA GLN A 175 24.85 16.40 7.41
C GLN A 175 24.61 14.92 7.13
N ALA A 176 25.70 14.17 6.89
CA ALA A 176 25.60 12.76 6.54
C ALA A 176 24.95 11.92 7.65
N LEU A 177 25.21 12.26 8.93
CA LEU A 177 24.52 11.63 10.06
C LEU A 177 23.00 11.84 10.00
N HIS A 178 22.54 13.07 9.83
CA HIS A 178 21.11 13.35 9.82
C HIS A 178 20.42 12.68 8.63
N GLU A 179 20.99 12.75 7.44
CA GLU A 179 20.45 12.08 6.25
C GLU A 179 20.34 10.56 6.46
N THR A 180 21.38 9.95 7.04
CA THR A 180 21.40 8.52 7.41
C THR A 180 20.26 8.17 8.38
N VAL A 181 20.04 9.01 9.41
CA VAL A 181 18.97 8.78 10.41
C VAL A 181 17.59 8.94 9.79
N VAL A 182 17.38 9.92 8.90
CA VAL A 182 16.10 10.09 8.20
C VAL A 182 15.81 8.89 7.30
N CYS A 183 16.79 8.39 6.54
CA CYS A 183 16.64 7.18 5.74
C CYS A 183 16.29 5.96 6.60
N ALA A 184 16.96 5.79 7.74
CA ALA A 184 16.67 4.71 8.68
C ALA A 184 15.24 4.80 9.26
N ALA A 185 14.77 6.00 9.59
CA ALA A 185 13.39 6.22 10.01
C ALA A 185 12.40 5.83 8.90
N LYS A 186 12.70 6.16 7.64
CA LYS A 186 11.83 5.78 6.50
C LYS A 186 11.73 4.28 6.32
N ILE A 187 12.85 3.55 6.44
CA ILE A 187 12.85 2.08 6.45
C ILE A 187 11.92 1.54 7.54
N PHE A 188 11.98 2.09 8.76
CA PHE A 188 11.10 1.69 9.85
C PHE A 188 9.61 1.93 9.53
N GLY A 189 9.29 3.08 8.92
CA GLY A 189 7.93 3.38 8.48
C GLY A 189 7.41 2.37 7.47
N ILE A 190 8.25 1.95 6.52
CA ILE A 190 7.89 0.98 5.48
C ILE A 190 7.67 -0.43 6.07
N ILE A 191 8.55 -0.86 6.98
CA ILE A 191 8.38 -2.14 7.70
C ILE A 191 7.11 -2.10 8.57
N PHE A 192 6.81 -0.96 9.19
CA PHE A 192 5.58 -0.79 9.94
C PHE A 192 4.34 -0.85 9.04
N GLU A 193 4.40 -0.24 7.84
CA GLU A 193 3.35 -0.31 6.82
C GLU A 193 3.08 -1.76 6.39
N LEU A 194 4.14 -2.50 6.01
CA LEU A 194 4.07 -3.93 5.66
C LEU A 194 3.26 -4.73 6.70
N ARG A 195 3.64 -4.58 7.97
CA ARG A 195 3.03 -5.31 9.09
C ARG A 195 1.61 -4.86 9.40
N THR A 196 1.33 -3.56 9.32
CA THR A 196 -0.01 -3.01 9.56
C THR A 196 -1.01 -3.47 8.50
N HIS A 197 -0.55 -3.62 7.26
CA HIS A 197 -1.34 -4.15 6.16
C HIS A 197 -1.42 -5.69 6.13
N LYS A 198 -0.81 -6.38 7.11
CA LYS A 198 -0.76 -7.85 7.22
C LYS A 198 -0.19 -8.53 5.98
N LEU A 199 0.78 -7.87 5.34
CA LEU A 199 1.51 -8.42 4.19
C LEU A 199 2.78 -9.17 4.61
N ASN A 200 3.07 -9.27 5.91
CA ASN A 200 4.22 -10.02 6.41
C ASN A 200 3.88 -11.52 6.51
N LEU A 201 4.72 -12.38 5.93
CA LEU A 201 4.69 -13.84 6.12
C LEU A 201 5.58 -14.25 7.30
N ILE A 202 6.63 -13.48 7.56
CA ILE A 202 7.52 -13.68 8.70
C ILE A 202 6.96 -13.00 9.95
N SER A 203 7.02 -13.70 11.08
CA SER A 203 6.42 -13.28 12.35
C SER A 203 7.28 -13.68 13.54
N LEU A 204 6.81 -13.45 14.77
CA LEU A 204 7.49 -14.00 15.95
C LEU A 204 7.39 -15.55 16.02
N LYS A 205 6.44 -16.15 15.29
CA LYS A 205 6.21 -17.60 15.26
C LYS A 205 6.86 -18.26 14.03
N SER A 206 6.88 -17.58 12.89
CA SER A 206 7.48 -18.03 11.61
C SER A 206 8.85 -17.39 11.34
N GLY A 207 9.67 -18.02 10.49
CA GLY A 207 10.97 -17.50 10.07
C GLY A 207 12.16 -17.76 10.99
N SER A 208 13.31 -17.27 10.56
CA SER A 208 14.62 -17.45 11.16
C SER A 208 14.74 -16.77 12.52
N GLN A 209 15.70 -17.25 13.33
CA GLN A 209 15.99 -16.63 14.63
C GLN A 209 16.44 -15.16 14.49
N GLY A 210 17.15 -14.82 13.41
CA GLY A 210 17.56 -13.46 13.10
C GLY A 210 16.36 -12.52 12.93
N SER A 211 15.40 -12.93 12.09
CA SER A 211 14.15 -12.18 11.85
C SER A 211 13.30 -12.04 13.10
N LYS A 212 13.17 -13.10 13.91
CA LYS A 212 12.44 -13.05 15.19
C LYS A 212 13.04 -12.05 16.18
N VAL A 213 14.37 -12.06 16.31
CA VAL A 213 15.10 -11.11 17.17
C VAL A 213 14.95 -9.69 16.65
N PHE A 214 15.04 -9.49 15.33
CA PHE A 214 14.80 -8.19 14.70
C PHE A 214 13.40 -7.67 15.02
N ILE A 215 12.34 -8.45 14.74
CA ILE A 215 10.95 -8.06 14.98
C ILE A 215 10.73 -7.64 16.42
N LYS A 216 11.20 -8.44 17.40
CA LYS A 216 11.06 -8.12 18.82
C LYS A 216 11.69 -6.78 19.17
N ARG A 217 12.89 -6.51 18.64
CA ARG A 217 13.59 -5.23 18.87
C ARG A 217 12.91 -4.09 18.15
N PHE A 218 12.47 -4.30 16.92
CA PHE A 218 11.74 -3.33 16.11
C PHE A 218 10.46 -2.87 16.81
N GLU A 219 9.65 -3.80 17.30
CA GLU A 219 8.40 -3.50 18.01
C GLU A 219 8.65 -2.70 19.29
N ALA A 220 9.68 -3.06 20.06
CA ALA A 220 10.09 -2.30 21.25
C ALA A 220 10.53 -0.87 20.88
N PHE A 221 11.40 -0.72 19.89
CA PHE A 221 11.94 0.57 19.49
C PHE A 221 10.88 1.51 18.90
N VAL A 222 9.94 0.97 18.10
CA VAL A 222 8.79 1.72 17.57
C VAL A 222 7.81 2.11 18.69
N SER A 223 7.69 1.30 19.74
CA SER A 223 6.89 1.65 20.91
C SER A 223 7.44 2.88 21.61
N ASP A 224 8.77 2.95 21.78
CA ASP A 224 9.46 4.07 22.41
C ASP A 224 9.42 5.34 21.53
N PHE A 225 9.41 5.19 20.20
CA PHE A 225 9.39 6.29 19.24
C PHE A 225 8.23 6.18 18.24
N GLN A 226 7.03 6.57 18.67
CA GLN A 226 5.79 6.43 17.89
C GLN A 226 5.81 7.12 16.52
N SER A 227 6.58 8.21 16.35
CA SER A 227 6.70 8.91 15.06
C SER A 227 7.31 8.03 13.95
N LEU A 228 8.14 7.04 14.32
CA LEU A 228 8.75 6.10 13.39
C LEU A 228 7.73 5.22 12.67
N LYS A 229 6.52 5.05 13.22
CA LYS A 229 5.40 4.36 12.53
C LYS A 229 5.03 5.00 11.21
N LYS A 230 5.29 6.30 11.06
CA LYS A 230 5.05 7.09 9.83
C LYS A 230 6.34 7.34 9.04
N GLY A 231 7.44 6.73 9.47
CA GLY A 231 8.78 7.00 8.97
C GLY A 231 9.24 8.43 9.21
N ILE A 232 8.84 9.03 10.35
CA ILE A 232 9.22 10.40 10.72
C ILE A 232 10.14 10.34 11.94
N THR A 233 11.31 10.97 11.84
CA THR A 233 12.23 11.14 12.97
C THR A 233 11.61 12.03 14.05
N PRO A 234 11.70 11.68 15.34
CA PRO A 234 11.33 12.60 16.41
C PRO A 234 12.14 13.90 16.34
N ASP A 235 11.56 15.01 16.80
CA ASP A 235 12.19 16.34 16.74
C ASP A 235 13.59 16.38 17.39
N GLN A 236 13.81 15.55 18.40
CA GLN A 236 15.14 15.34 18.97
C GLN A 236 15.37 13.87 19.25
N MET A 237 16.58 13.40 18.95
CA MET A 237 17.00 12.03 19.23
C MET A 237 18.40 12.03 19.82
N LYS A 238 18.62 11.22 20.87
CA LYS A 238 19.97 11.02 21.42
C LYS A 238 20.83 10.32 20.39
N SER A 239 22.11 10.65 20.36
CA SER A 239 23.08 10.04 19.43
C SER A 239 23.14 8.50 19.56
N SER A 240 22.98 7.97 20.78
CA SER A 240 22.87 6.52 21.02
C SER A 240 21.65 5.89 20.35
N ASP A 241 20.49 6.54 20.44
CA ASP A 241 19.23 6.03 19.91
C ASP A 241 19.23 6.14 18.38
N ALA A 242 19.81 7.21 17.84
CA ALA A 242 20.00 7.42 16.41
C ALA A 242 20.95 6.37 15.80
N SER A 243 22.07 6.09 16.47
CA SER A 243 22.99 5.01 16.09
C SER A 243 22.28 3.65 16.10
N MET A 244 21.50 3.37 17.15
CA MET A 244 20.72 2.14 17.26
C MET A 244 19.68 2.01 16.14
N LEU A 245 18.97 3.09 15.81
CA LEU A 245 18.00 3.15 14.71
C LEU A 245 18.67 2.80 13.37
N VAL A 246 19.81 3.41 13.04
CA VAL A 246 20.56 3.12 11.81
C VAL A 246 21.01 1.66 11.76
N ARG A 247 21.55 1.14 12.86
CA ARG A 247 21.97 -0.27 12.94
C ARG A 247 20.80 -1.22 12.75
N MET A 248 19.67 -0.94 13.39
CA MET A 248 18.47 -1.76 13.24
C MET A 248 17.91 -1.69 11.82
N ALA A 249 17.96 -0.53 11.18
CA ALA A 249 17.52 -0.37 9.80
C ALA A 249 18.40 -1.17 8.82
N LEU A 250 19.71 -1.22 9.03
CA LEU A 250 20.59 -2.12 8.27
C LEU A 250 20.25 -3.58 8.57
N ASN A 251 20.22 -3.99 9.84
CA ASN A 251 19.88 -5.37 10.23
C ASN A 251 18.50 -5.84 9.75
N SER A 252 17.60 -4.93 9.37
CA SER A 252 16.31 -5.28 8.78
C SER A 252 16.43 -5.94 7.41
N GLU A 253 17.58 -5.82 6.75
CA GLU A 253 17.90 -6.46 5.47
C GLU A 253 17.55 -7.95 5.52
N HIS A 254 18.06 -8.66 6.51
CA HIS A 254 17.86 -10.10 6.68
C HIS A 254 16.37 -10.45 6.75
N TYR A 255 15.60 -9.67 7.50
CA TYR A 255 14.15 -9.84 7.61
C TYR A 255 13.45 -9.62 6.27
N MET A 256 13.77 -8.55 5.56
CA MET A 256 13.12 -8.22 4.29
C MET A 256 13.51 -9.15 3.14
N TYR A 257 14.74 -9.69 3.13
CA TYR A 257 15.12 -10.76 2.19
C TYR A 257 14.37 -12.06 2.47
N GLU A 258 14.17 -12.41 3.74
CA GLU A 258 13.39 -13.59 4.11
C GLU A 258 11.94 -13.45 3.66
N GLU A 259 11.31 -12.29 3.91
CA GLU A 259 9.99 -11.96 3.36
C GLU A 259 9.98 -12.08 1.83
N LEU A 260 10.95 -11.50 1.12
CA LEU A 260 11.01 -11.57 -0.35
C LEU A 260 11.12 -13.01 -0.88
N ASN A 261 11.90 -13.87 -0.21
CA ASN A 261 12.09 -15.25 -0.62
C ASN A 261 10.83 -16.11 -0.37
N GLU A 262 10.22 -15.99 0.80
CA GLU A 262 8.90 -16.60 1.06
C GLU A 262 7.87 -16.11 0.05
N TYR A 263 8.02 -14.85 -0.35
CA TYR A 263 7.21 -14.28 -1.40
C TYR A 263 7.45 -14.96 -2.78
N ALA A 264 8.71 -15.19 -3.14
CA ALA A 264 9.07 -15.87 -4.38
C ALA A 264 8.69 -17.35 -4.44
N GLU A 265 8.54 -18.03 -3.30
CA GLU A 265 8.20 -19.47 -3.19
C GLU A 265 6.69 -19.77 -3.32
N GLU A 266 5.89 -18.80 -3.79
CA GLU A 266 4.48 -18.95 -4.22
C GLU A 266 3.52 -19.57 -3.18
N VAL A 267 3.45 -19.00 -1.98
CA VAL A 267 2.48 -19.42 -0.93
C VAL A 267 1.04 -18.94 -1.24
N SER A 268 0.47 -19.21 -2.41
CA SER A 268 -0.97 -19.05 -2.73
C SER A 268 -1.62 -17.66 -2.48
N TRP A 269 -1.11 -16.57 -3.06
CA TRP A 269 -1.66 -15.25 -2.73
C TRP A 269 -2.70 -14.69 -3.70
N ASP A 270 -3.52 -13.81 -3.13
CA ASP A 270 -4.32 -12.84 -3.87
C ASP A 270 -3.38 -11.88 -4.65
N PRO A 271 -3.51 -11.73 -5.98
CA PRO A 271 -2.65 -10.86 -6.78
C PRO A 271 -2.62 -9.39 -6.32
N TYR A 272 -3.68 -8.93 -5.67
CA TYR A 272 -3.70 -7.63 -5.01
C TYR A 272 -2.66 -7.54 -3.89
N GLU A 273 -2.55 -8.59 -3.08
CA GLU A 273 -1.63 -8.63 -1.93
C GLU A 273 -0.19 -8.76 -2.41
N VAL A 274 0.06 -9.59 -3.44
CA VAL A 274 1.38 -9.70 -4.10
C VAL A 274 1.83 -8.34 -4.60
N THR A 275 1.03 -7.68 -5.42
CA THR A 275 1.43 -6.39 -6.02
C THR A 275 1.51 -5.27 -5.01
N TYR A 276 0.75 -5.33 -3.90
CA TYR A 276 0.93 -4.37 -2.82
C TYR A 276 2.26 -4.59 -2.10
N PHE A 277 2.59 -5.85 -1.81
CA PHE A 277 3.89 -6.21 -1.24
C PHE A 277 5.02 -5.74 -2.15
N GLU A 278 4.96 -5.99 -3.46
CA GLU A 278 5.97 -5.55 -4.44
C GLU A 278 6.22 -4.04 -4.38
N VAL A 279 5.16 -3.23 -4.22
CA VAL A 279 5.28 -1.77 -4.04
C VAL A 279 6.00 -1.42 -2.75
N ILE A 280 5.70 -2.10 -1.64
CA ILE A 280 6.28 -1.84 -0.31
C ILE A 280 7.74 -2.31 -0.26
N VAL A 281 8.02 -3.53 -0.71
CA VAL A 281 9.36 -4.12 -0.66
C VAL A 281 10.32 -3.39 -1.60
N ASN A 282 9.85 -2.93 -2.76
CA ASN A 282 10.66 -2.10 -3.65
C ASN A 282 10.95 -0.73 -3.03
N GLU A 283 9.95 -0.08 -2.41
CA GLU A 283 10.19 1.15 -1.64
C GLU A 283 11.24 0.92 -0.53
N TYR A 284 11.14 -0.18 0.21
CA TYR A 284 12.13 -0.56 1.22
C TYR A 284 13.54 -0.61 0.63
N PHE A 285 13.71 -1.30 -0.49
CA PHE A 285 15.00 -1.46 -1.14
C PHE A 285 15.57 -0.16 -1.70
N ILE A 286 14.73 0.76 -2.20
CA ILE A 286 15.13 2.11 -2.58
C ILE A 286 15.69 2.87 -1.36
N TRP A 287 14.99 2.81 -0.22
CA TRP A 287 15.44 3.47 1.01
C TRP A 287 16.67 2.84 1.63
N LEU A 288 16.83 1.52 1.51
CA LEU A 288 18.05 0.83 1.90
C LEU A 288 19.24 1.30 1.07
N THR A 289 19.07 1.49 -0.24
CA THR A 289 20.11 2.06 -1.11
C THR A 289 20.47 3.48 -0.70
N TYR A 290 19.50 4.34 -0.39
CA TYR A 290 19.79 5.67 0.16
C TYR A 290 20.53 5.59 1.50
N LEU A 291 20.12 4.69 2.39
CA LEU A 291 20.79 4.51 3.67
C LEU A 291 22.27 4.13 3.47
N LEU A 292 22.55 3.15 2.60
CA LEU A 292 23.92 2.72 2.28
C LEU A 292 24.75 3.86 1.68
N LEU A 293 24.15 4.67 0.80
CA LEU A 293 24.78 5.85 0.20
C LEU A 293 25.21 6.87 1.27
N HIS A 294 24.29 7.26 2.17
CA HIS A 294 24.60 8.23 3.22
C HIS A 294 25.54 7.67 4.30
N VAL A 295 25.51 6.35 4.58
CA VAL A 295 26.53 5.70 5.42
C VAL A 295 27.92 5.77 4.75
N GLY A 296 27.98 5.61 3.42
CA GLY A 296 29.19 5.83 2.63
C GLY A 296 29.70 7.26 2.74
N HIS A 297 28.81 8.25 2.56
CA HIS A 297 29.16 9.67 2.72
C HIS A 297 29.64 9.99 4.13
N LEU A 298 28.98 9.45 5.16
CA LEU A 298 29.39 9.61 6.56
C LEU A 298 30.81 9.11 6.80
N ARG A 299 31.16 7.96 6.23
CA ARG A 299 32.51 7.40 6.30
C ARG A 299 33.53 8.35 5.70
N PHE A 300 33.24 8.92 4.55
CA PHE A 300 34.13 9.87 3.88
C PHE A 300 34.27 11.17 4.65
N ALA A 301 33.17 11.73 5.13
CA ALA A 301 33.18 12.96 5.92
C ALA A 301 34.02 12.80 7.21
N ILE A 302 33.92 11.65 7.88
CA ILE A 302 34.73 11.36 9.08
C ILE A 302 36.21 11.15 8.75
N LEU A 303 36.54 10.57 7.59
CA LEU A 303 37.92 10.43 7.16
C LEU A 303 38.54 11.78 6.84
N GLU A 304 37.82 12.63 6.11
CA GLU A 304 38.27 13.98 5.75
C GLU A 304 38.39 14.89 6.98
N SER A 305 37.45 14.81 7.93
CA SER A 305 37.54 15.56 9.19
C SER A 305 38.74 15.16 10.06
N ARG A 306 39.29 13.95 9.87
CA ARG A 306 40.46 13.45 10.60
C ARG A 306 41.78 13.79 9.93
N ALA A 307 41.78 13.82 8.61
CA ALA A 307 42.95 14.12 7.81
C ALA A 307 42.50 14.98 6.61
N PRO A 308 42.40 16.31 6.78
CA PRO A 308 42.00 17.20 5.72
C PRO A 308 42.89 17.04 4.48
N GLY A 309 42.28 16.96 3.30
CA GLY A 309 42.94 16.67 2.03
C GLY A 309 43.24 15.20 1.79
N LEU A 310 42.91 14.27 2.70
CA LEU A 310 43.13 12.84 2.49
C LEU A 310 42.34 12.34 1.28
N LEU A 311 41.09 12.76 1.09
CA LEU A 311 40.31 12.36 -0.07
C LEU A 311 40.92 12.85 -1.39
N THR A 312 41.56 14.03 -1.41
CA THR A 312 42.27 14.50 -2.61
C THR A 312 43.54 13.68 -2.92
N ARG A 313 44.10 13.00 -1.92
CA ARG A 313 45.33 12.19 -2.02
C ARG A 313 45.06 10.70 -2.26
N ILE A 314 43.84 10.24 -1.98
CA ILE A 314 43.40 8.87 -2.25
C ILE A 314 43.10 8.73 -3.74
N SER A 315 43.56 7.62 -4.35
CA SER A 315 43.34 7.36 -5.77
C SER A 315 41.85 7.32 -6.13
N ASP A 316 41.52 7.77 -7.33
CA ASP A 316 40.13 7.73 -7.82
C ASP A 316 39.60 6.29 -7.87
N ALA A 317 40.45 5.30 -8.18
CA ALA A 317 40.12 3.88 -8.07
C ALA A 317 39.72 3.46 -6.65
N THR A 318 40.26 4.09 -5.61
CA THR A 318 39.87 3.82 -4.22
C THR A 318 38.55 4.49 -3.88
N LYS A 319 38.31 5.73 -4.36
CA LYS A 319 37.00 6.40 -4.24
C LYS A 319 35.91 5.62 -4.98
N GLU A 320 36.26 5.09 -6.15
CA GLU A 320 35.45 4.21 -7.00
C GLU A 320 35.22 2.83 -6.34
N LYS A 321 36.18 2.28 -5.59
CA LYS A 321 36.00 1.02 -4.83
C LYS A 321 35.01 1.16 -3.66
N TYR A 322 34.75 2.38 -3.19
CA TYR A 322 33.70 2.73 -2.23
C TYR A 322 32.42 3.23 -2.91
N ASN A 323 32.30 3.04 -4.23
CA ASN A 323 31.45 3.83 -5.12
C ASN A 323 30.02 4.05 -4.65
N VAL A 324 29.71 5.33 -4.54
CA VAL A 324 28.37 5.92 -4.58
C VAL A 324 27.79 5.83 -6.00
N SER A 325 28.62 5.76 -7.04
CA SER A 325 28.22 5.82 -8.45
C SER A 325 27.43 4.58 -8.92
N SER A 326 27.89 3.38 -8.54
CA SER A 326 27.19 2.11 -8.85
C SER A 326 25.87 1.97 -8.08
N LEU A 327 25.77 2.53 -6.86
CA LEU A 327 24.51 2.65 -6.12
C LEU A 327 23.53 3.60 -6.83
N MET A 328 24.02 4.66 -7.47
CA MET A 328 23.19 5.60 -8.24
C MET A 328 22.64 4.98 -9.52
N GLU A 329 23.41 4.12 -10.20
CA GLU A 329 22.90 3.34 -11.34
C GLU A 329 21.85 2.31 -10.91
N THR A 330 22.15 1.58 -9.83
CA THR A 330 21.26 0.57 -9.22
C THR A 330 19.90 1.19 -8.88
N LYS A 331 19.90 2.40 -8.35
CA LYS A 331 18.69 3.17 -8.03
C LYS A 331 17.79 3.46 -9.23
N LYS A 332 18.32 3.65 -10.45
CA LYS A 332 17.49 3.86 -11.64
C LYS A 332 16.61 2.63 -11.91
N THR A 333 17.20 1.43 -11.85
CA THR A 333 16.48 0.17 -12.00
C THR A 333 15.39 -0.01 -10.94
N ALA A 334 15.68 0.34 -9.67
CA ALA A 334 14.69 0.28 -8.60
C ALA A 334 13.46 1.17 -8.89
N PHE A 335 13.67 2.37 -9.43
CA PHE A 335 12.57 3.27 -9.78
C PHE A 335 11.74 2.80 -10.98
N GLU A 336 12.37 2.17 -11.97
CA GLU A 336 11.65 1.57 -13.10
C GLU A 336 10.75 0.43 -12.60
N LEU A 337 11.30 -0.48 -11.80
CA LEU A 337 10.54 -1.54 -11.13
C LEU A 337 9.42 -0.97 -10.24
N ARG A 338 9.65 0.16 -9.57
CA ARG A 338 8.62 0.79 -8.72
C ARG A 338 7.45 1.31 -9.54
N LYS A 339 7.73 1.96 -10.68
CA LYS A 339 6.68 2.46 -11.58
C LYS A 339 5.82 1.31 -12.09
N GLU A 340 6.46 0.21 -12.46
CA GLU A 340 5.77 -1.02 -12.87
C GLU A 340 4.93 -1.60 -11.73
N ALA A 341 5.47 -1.69 -10.52
CA ALA A 341 4.77 -2.18 -9.33
C ALA A 341 3.54 -1.32 -8.98
N ILE A 342 3.66 0.01 -8.99
CA ILE A 342 2.52 0.91 -8.72
C ILE A 342 1.43 0.75 -9.78
N SER A 343 1.83 0.63 -11.05
CA SER A 343 0.91 0.40 -12.15
C SER A 343 0.17 -0.94 -11.98
N ALA A 344 0.91 -2.02 -11.72
CA ALA A 344 0.36 -3.35 -11.48
C ALA A 344 -0.57 -3.38 -10.27
N PHE A 345 -0.17 -2.78 -9.15
CA PHE A 345 -1.01 -2.64 -7.96
C PHE A 345 -2.29 -1.85 -8.24
N GLY A 346 -2.22 -0.74 -8.98
CA GLY A 346 -3.39 0.05 -9.35
C GLY A 346 -4.41 -0.76 -10.16
N VAL A 347 -3.92 -1.59 -11.07
CA VAL A 347 -4.73 -2.53 -11.85
C VAL A 347 -5.34 -3.61 -10.93
N ASN A 348 -4.55 -4.25 -10.08
CA ASN A 348 -5.00 -5.34 -9.21
C ASN A 348 -5.94 -4.90 -8.10
N LYS A 349 -5.75 -3.68 -7.57
CA LYS A 349 -6.70 -3.03 -6.69
C LYS A 349 -8.08 -2.93 -7.33
N ARG A 350 -8.13 -2.56 -8.60
CA ARG A 350 -9.41 -2.46 -9.31
C ARG A 350 -10.07 -3.82 -9.50
N TYR A 351 -9.29 -4.85 -9.79
CA TYR A 351 -9.81 -6.22 -9.87
C TYR A 351 -10.38 -6.70 -8.53
N LYS A 352 -9.68 -6.44 -7.43
CA LYS A 352 -10.19 -6.74 -6.09
C LYS A 352 -11.49 -5.99 -5.80
N GLU A 353 -11.58 -4.71 -6.15
CA GLU A 353 -12.82 -3.92 -6.02
C GLU A 353 -13.99 -4.52 -6.81
N ILE A 354 -13.76 -4.92 -8.07
CA ILE A 354 -14.80 -5.55 -8.91
C ILE A 354 -15.22 -6.92 -8.32
N ARG A 355 -14.26 -7.75 -7.91
CA ARG A 355 -14.53 -9.07 -7.31
C ARG A 355 -15.34 -8.96 -6.03
N VAL A 356 -14.98 -8.03 -5.14
CA VAL A 356 -15.71 -7.77 -3.89
C VAL A 356 -17.08 -7.17 -4.18
N GLY A 357 -17.18 -6.25 -5.15
CA GLY A 357 -18.46 -5.65 -5.56
C GLY A 357 -19.42 -6.63 -6.24
N ALA A 358 -18.90 -7.66 -6.90
CA ALA A 358 -19.71 -8.67 -7.58
C ALA A 358 -20.51 -9.53 -6.58
N ILE A 359 -20.03 -9.73 -5.36
CA ILE A 359 -20.73 -10.51 -4.33
C ILE A 359 -22.11 -9.91 -4.01
N PRO A 360 -22.23 -8.64 -3.58
CA PRO A 360 -23.54 -8.02 -3.39
C PRO A 360 -24.24 -7.73 -4.72
N GLY A 361 -23.54 -7.40 -5.81
CA GLY A 361 -24.16 -7.03 -7.08
C GLY A 361 -24.81 -8.19 -7.83
N VAL A 362 -24.06 -9.26 -8.07
CA VAL A 362 -24.51 -10.47 -8.76
C VAL A 362 -25.17 -11.44 -7.78
N GLY A 363 -24.54 -11.67 -6.62
CA GLY A 363 -25.00 -12.67 -5.65
C GLY A 363 -26.39 -12.36 -5.10
N SER A 364 -26.66 -11.12 -4.71
CA SER A 364 -28.00 -10.75 -4.21
C SER A 364 -29.09 -10.86 -5.29
N GLY A 365 -28.76 -10.49 -6.53
CA GLY A 365 -29.68 -10.62 -7.66
C GLY A 365 -30.00 -12.07 -8.00
N VAL A 366 -29.00 -12.96 -8.02
CA VAL A 366 -29.19 -14.41 -8.22
C VAL A 366 -30.04 -15.02 -7.11
N ILE A 367 -29.74 -14.70 -5.83
CA ILE A 367 -30.53 -15.18 -4.69
C ILE A 367 -31.98 -14.70 -4.80
N THR A 368 -32.19 -13.43 -5.15
CA THR A 368 -33.52 -12.85 -5.32
C THR A 368 -34.29 -13.53 -6.44
N LEU A 369 -33.65 -13.78 -7.60
CA LEU A 369 -34.27 -14.51 -8.70
C LEU A 369 -34.67 -15.93 -8.28
N LEU A 370 -33.79 -16.65 -7.58
CA LEU A 370 -34.10 -17.98 -7.04
C LEU A 370 -35.31 -17.94 -6.09
N VAL A 371 -35.36 -16.96 -5.20
CA VAL A 371 -36.50 -16.80 -4.27
C VAL A 371 -37.78 -16.51 -5.05
N ILE A 372 -37.77 -15.61 -6.04
CA ILE A 372 -38.98 -15.32 -6.84
C ILE A 372 -39.44 -16.57 -7.61
N VAL A 373 -38.53 -17.29 -8.26
CA VAL A 373 -38.83 -18.49 -9.06
C VAL A 373 -39.36 -19.63 -8.18
N LEU A 374 -38.84 -19.81 -6.97
CA LEU A 374 -39.26 -20.88 -6.06
C LEU A 374 -40.59 -20.55 -5.37
N PHE A 375 -40.77 -19.30 -4.92
CA PHE A 375 -41.89 -18.94 -4.04
C PHE A 375 -43.09 -18.34 -4.78
N TRP A 376 -42.93 -17.68 -5.93
CA TRP A 376 -44.09 -17.16 -6.66
C TRP A 376 -45.06 -18.27 -7.12
N PRO A 377 -44.61 -19.42 -7.64
CA PRO A 377 -45.52 -20.51 -7.99
C PRO A 377 -46.34 -21.03 -6.81
N LEU A 378 -45.81 -20.98 -5.58
CA LEU A 378 -46.53 -21.39 -4.38
C LEU A 378 -47.75 -20.51 -4.09
N SER A 379 -47.82 -19.30 -4.66
CA SER A 379 -48.98 -18.42 -4.49
C SER A 379 -50.29 -19.03 -5.02
N SER A 380 -50.23 -19.98 -5.97
CA SER A 380 -51.43 -20.67 -6.46
C SER A 380 -52.01 -21.67 -5.45
N ALA A 381 -51.23 -22.07 -4.44
CA ALA A 381 -51.68 -22.94 -3.36
C ALA A 381 -52.25 -22.13 -2.17
N LEU A 382 -52.11 -20.80 -2.18
CA LEU A 382 -52.64 -19.92 -1.15
C LEU A 382 -54.10 -19.57 -1.46
N THR A 383 -54.98 -19.76 -0.48
CA THR A 383 -56.42 -19.48 -0.61
C THR A 383 -56.82 -18.16 0.03
N GLU A 384 -56.06 -17.66 1.01
CA GLU A 384 -56.36 -16.39 1.67
C GLU A 384 -55.74 -15.20 0.93
N PRO A 385 -56.53 -14.16 0.57
CA PRO A 385 -56.05 -12.97 -0.12
C PRO A 385 -54.90 -12.25 0.60
N LEU A 386 -54.92 -12.26 1.94
CA LEU A 386 -53.87 -11.65 2.76
C LEU A 386 -52.49 -12.29 2.51
N HIS A 387 -52.43 -13.63 2.41
CA HIS A 387 -51.18 -14.34 2.17
C HIS A 387 -50.64 -14.10 0.76
N ILE A 388 -51.53 -14.01 -0.24
CA ILE A 388 -51.15 -13.69 -1.63
C ILE A 388 -50.57 -12.27 -1.71
N LYS A 389 -51.22 -11.28 -1.07
CA LYS A 389 -50.74 -9.88 -1.01
C LYS A 389 -49.40 -9.76 -0.30
N PHE A 390 -49.24 -10.44 0.83
CA PHE A 390 -47.99 -10.45 1.59
C PHE A 390 -46.85 -11.04 0.75
N LEU A 391 -47.07 -12.22 0.16
CA LEU A 391 -46.07 -12.88 -0.67
C LEU A 391 -45.70 -12.04 -1.90
N PHE A 392 -46.69 -11.42 -2.56
CA PHE A 392 -46.44 -10.48 -3.64
C PHE A 392 -45.58 -9.30 -3.19
N GLY A 393 -45.96 -8.60 -2.12
CA GLY A 393 -45.23 -7.45 -1.61
C GLY A 393 -43.78 -7.80 -1.20
N LEU A 394 -43.58 -8.97 -0.61
CA LEU A 394 -42.26 -9.47 -0.23
C LEU A 394 -41.39 -9.73 -1.46
N LEU A 395 -41.89 -10.51 -2.43
CA LEU A 395 -41.14 -10.88 -3.63
C LEU A 395 -40.87 -9.69 -4.54
N PHE A 396 -41.85 -8.80 -4.71
CA PHE A 396 -41.71 -7.57 -5.48
C PHE A 396 -40.68 -6.63 -4.82
N GLY A 397 -40.76 -6.46 -3.50
CA GLY A 397 -39.80 -5.69 -2.73
C GLY A 397 -38.36 -6.24 -2.85
N LEU A 398 -38.19 -7.54 -2.65
CA LEU A 398 -36.90 -8.22 -2.81
C LEU A 398 -36.36 -8.03 -4.24
N GLY A 399 -37.22 -8.14 -5.24
CA GLY A 399 -36.89 -7.87 -6.63
C GLY A 399 -36.35 -6.46 -6.87
N ILE A 400 -36.98 -5.43 -6.30
CA ILE A 400 -36.48 -4.05 -6.35
C ILE A 400 -35.11 -3.91 -5.66
N LEU A 401 -34.94 -4.52 -4.48
CA LEU A 401 -33.66 -4.53 -3.77
C LEU A 401 -32.56 -5.17 -4.63
N GLY A 402 -32.83 -6.31 -5.25
CA GLY A 402 -31.93 -6.97 -6.19
C GLY A 402 -31.57 -6.07 -7.37
N ILE A 403 -32.56 -5.40 -7.98
CA ILE A 403 -32.36 -4.47 -9.10
C ILE A 403 -31.44 -3.33 -8.69
N ILE A 404 -31.65 -2.72 -7.52
CA ILE A 404 -30.80 -1.64 -7.01
C ILE A 404 -29.36 -2.12 -6.84
N LYS A 405 -29.15 -3.27 -6.20
CA LYS A 405 -27.80 -3.80 -5.93
C LYS A 405 -27.06 -4.22 -7.19
N SER A 406 -27.74 -4.90 -8.12
CA SER A 406 -27.17 -5.24 -9.42
C SER A 406 -26.89 -3.98 -10.25
N GLY A 407 -27.79 -2.99 -10.22
CA GLY A 407 -27.62 -1.70 -10.90
C GLY A 407 -26.42 -0.89 -10.37
N GLU A 408 -26.27 -0.79 -9.05
CA GLU A 408 -25.11 -0.15 -8.40
C GLU A 408 -23.79 -0.79 -8.88
N PHE A 409 -23.76 -2.12 -8.95
CA PHE A 409 -22.58 -2.85 -9.42
C PHE A 409 -22.30 -2.61 -10.92
N VAL A 410 -23.34 -2.57 -11.76
CA VAL A 410 -23.19 -2.22 -13.18
C VAL A 410 -22.62 -0.81 -13.35
N VAL A 411 -23.11 0.16 -12.58
CA VAL A 411 -22.57 1.54 -12.58
C VAL A 411 -21.10 1.54 -12.14
N LEU A 412 -20.74 0.78 -11.10
CA LEU A 412 -19.35 0.65 -10.65
C LEU A 412 -18.44 0.08 -11.75
N MET A 413 -18.90 -0.90 -12.51
CA MET A 413 -18.17 -1.43 -13.67
C MET A 413 -18.00 -0.36 -14.75
N LEU A 414 -19.08 0.32 -15.15
CA LEU A 414 -19.08 1.34 -16.21
C LEU A 414 -18.18 2.54 -15.88
N ILE A 415 -18.24 3.06 -14.66
CA ILE A 415 -17.32 4.12 -14.20
C ILE A 415 -15.86 3.64 -14.30
N GLY A 416 -15.62 2.37 -13.98
CA GLY A 416 -14.31 1.74 -14.14
C GLY A 416 -13.84 1.72 -15.61
N THR A 417 -14.74 1.38 -16.53
CA THR A 417 -14.45 1.35 -17.98
C THR A 417 -14.21 2.75 -18.54
N MET A 418 -15.06 3.73 -18.20
CA MET A 418 -14.93 5.11 -18.67
C MET A 418 -13.63 5.77 -18.20
N ASN A 419 -13.23 5.52 -16.96
CA ASN A 419 -11.95 6.00 -16.44
C ASN A 419 -10.74 5.35 -17.12
N ARG A 420 -10.90 4.15 -17.70
CA ARG A 420 -9.86 3.47 -18.49
C ARG A 420 -9.74 4.08 -19.88
N ILE A 421 -10.87 4.36 -20.55
CA ILE A 421 -10.91 5.00 -21.87
C ILE A 421 -10.33 6.42 -21.81
N ASN A 422 -10.62 7.17 -20.74
CA ASN A 422 -10.07 8.52 -20.57
C ASN A 422 -8.59 8.55 -20.12
N ARG A 423 -8.00 7.39 -19.77
CA ARG A 423 -6.59 7.27 -19.34
C ARG A 423 -5.73 6.44 -20.29
N SER A 424 -6.31 5.76 -21.27
CA SER A 424 -5.53 5.23 -22.39
C SER A 424 -5.02 6.43 -23.19
N PRO A 425 -3.69 6.62 -23.32
CA PRO A 425 -3.18 7.63 -24.23
C PRO A 425 -3.70 7.29 -25.61
N MET A 426 -4.58 8.15 -26.15
CA MET A 426 -4.77 8.19 -27.59
C MET A 426 -3.41 8.52 -28.20
N GLY A 427 -2.87 7.58 -28.99
CA GLY A 427 -1.77 7.85 -29.91
C GLY A 427 -0.43 7.22 -29.58
N SER A 428 -0.28 5.93 -29.89
CA SER A 428 0.99 5.39 -30.42
C SER A 428 0.69 4.36 -31.51
N HIS A 429 -0.06 4.79 -32.51
CA HIS A 429 0.00 4.22 -33.86
C HIS A 429 0.07 5.41 -34.82
N GLY A 430 1.30 5.71 -35.21
CA GLY A 430 1.74 6.75 -36.13
C GLY A 430 3.22 6.54 -36.35
#